data_AF-A0A139WZK3-F1
#
_entry.id   AF-A0A139WZK3-F1
#
_cell.length_a   1.000
_cell.length_b   1.000
_cell.length_c   1.000
_cell.angle_alpha   90.00
_cell.angle_beta   90.00
_cell.angle_gamma   90.00
#
_symmetry.space_group_name_H-M   'P 1'
#
loop_
_entity.id
_entity.type
_entity.pdbx_description
1 polymer ?
#
loop_
_entity_poly.entity_id
_entity_poly.type
_entity_poly.pdbx_seq_one_letter_code
_entity_poly.pdbx_strand_id
1 'polypeptide(L)'
;MGDLTEWRIFQGNREQHNAIEDLPDPPNWRKFSNIDKSAVARGKIDAHWQKFQEIDKENTRNQERGKNFRIQTEQHSDVVDAVNAALYLRRPLLVTGKPGSGKTSLAYAVAYELKLGPVLLWPITARSTLQEGLYRYDAIARLQDAQLADKDSNNSQNIGEYIQLNSVGTAFLPSNFPRVLLIDEIDKSDINLPNDLLNLFEEGEFEIPELARLSKKLSDQKVTVRTALTLVRHREIQL
;
A
#
# COMPACT_ATOMS: atom_id res chain seq x y z
N MET A 1 8.19 -37.83 -6.53
CA MET A 1 7.61 -37.05 -5.41
C MET A 1 8.19 -35.66 -5.57
N GLY A 2 7.47 -34.75 -6.23
CA GLY A 2 7.96 -33.38 -6.46
C GLY A 2 8.11 -32.68 -5.12
N ASP A 3 9.16 -31.87 -4.98
CA ASP A 3 9.45 -31.15 -3.75
C ASP A 3 8.30 -30.17 -3.45
N LEU A 4 7.63 -30.32 -2.30
CA LEU A 4 6.45 -29.52 -1.91
C LEU A 4 6.79 -28.01 -1.76
N THR A 5 8.06 -27.66 -1.84
CA THR A 5 8.65 -26.32 -1.75
C THR A 5 8.72 -25.55 -3.06
N GLU A 6 8.54 -26.21 -4.21
CA GLU A 6 8.85 -25.63 -5.54
C GLU A 6 7.99 -24.40 -5.92
N TRP A 7 6.81 -24.23 -5.31
CA TRP A 7 5.92 -23.09 -5.57
C TRP A 7 6.12 -21.91 -4.60
N ARG A 8 6.86 -22.09 -3.51
CA ARG A 8 7.03 -21.05 -2.49
C ARG A 8 7.97 -19.98 -3.01
N ILE A 9 7.50 -18.73 -3.06
CA ILE A 9 8.37 -17.58 -3.27
C ILE A 9 8.83 -17.00 -1.94
N PHE A 10 8.00 -17.00 -0.90
CA PHE A 10 8.43 -16.70 0.47
C PHE A 10 8.86 -17.99 1.16
N GLN A 11 10.09 -18.03 1.67
CA GLN A 11 10.69 -19.18 2.37
C GLN A 11 10.73 -18.98 3.88
N GLY A 12 10.70 -17.74 4.37
CA GLY A 12 10.85 -17.43 5.80
C GLY A 12 12.26 -17.68 6.33
N ASN A 13 13.25 -17.74 5.44
CA ASN A 13 14.65 -18.05 5.76
C ASN A 13 15.49 -16.78 6.03
N ARG A 14 14.93 -15.58 5.77
CA ARG A 14 15.54 -14.25 5.93
C ARG A 14 16.54 -13.88 4.83
N GLU A 15 16.63 -14.67 3.77
CA GLU A 15 17.52 -14.37 2.66
C GLU A 15 16.77 -13.58 1.58
N GLN A 16 17.19 -12.34 1.34
CA GLN A 16 16.53 -11.54 0.32
C GLN A 16 16.79 -12.11 -1.07
N HIS A 17 15.73 -12.24 -1.87
CA HIS A 17 15.83 -12.71 -3.24
C HIS A 17 14.75 -12.05 -4.12
N ASN A 18 14.79 -12.35 -5.42
CA ASN A 18 13.91 -11.72 -6.40
C ASN A 18 12.75 -12.62 -6.86
N ALA A 19 12.47 -13.75 -6.17
CA ALA A 19 11.39 -14.67 -6.54
C ALA A 19 9.98 -14.02 -6.64
N ILE A 20 9.79 -12.79 -6.17
CA ILE A 20 8.59 -12.00 -6.45
C ILE A 20 8.40 -11.73 -7.96
N GLU A 21 9.49 -11.67 -8.73
CA GLU A 21 9.49 -11.51 -10.19
C GLU A 21 8.88 -12.72 -10.91
N ASP A 22 8.91 -13.89 -10.27
CA ASP A 22 8.34 -15.14 -10.79
C ASP A 22 6.85 -15.30 -10.46
N LEU A 23 6.27 -14.38 -9.68
CA LEU A 23 4.88 -14.46 -9.27
C LEU A 23 3.96 -14.27 -10.50
N PRO A 24 3.02 -15.18 -10.77
CA PRO A 24 2.22 -15.13 -11.98
C PRO A 24 1.29 -13.91 -12.01
N ASP A 25 0.77 -13.64 -13.21
CA ASP A 25 -0.24 -12.63 -13.43
C ASP A 25 -1.42 -12.79 -12.45
N PRO A 26 -2.03 -11.68 -11.98
CA PRO A 26 -3.17 -11.75 -11.10
C PRO A 26 -4.29 -12.64 -11.66
N PRO A 27 -4.95 -13.47 -10.84
CA PRO A 27 -6.13 -14.21 -11.24
C PRO A 27 -7.25 -13.30 -11.73
N ASN A 28 -8.23 -13.83 -12.48
CA ASN A 28 -9.29 -13.01 -13.08
C ASN A 28 -10.11 -12.21 -12.07
N TRP A 29 -10.38 -12.75 -10.88
CA TRP A 29 -11.06 -12.03 -9.78
C TRP A 29 -10.20 -10.94 -9.12
N ARG A 30 -8.96 -10.76 -9.57
CA ARG A 30 -8.06 -9.68 -9.17
C ARG A 30 -7.57 -8.85 -10.36
N LYS A 31 -8.23 -8.97 -11.51
CA LYS A 31 -8.00 -8.09 -12.66
C LYS A 31 -9.03 -6.97 -12.62
N PHE A 32 -8.59 -5.77 -12.24
CA PHE A 32 -9.45 -4.60 -12.20
C PHE A 32 -9.52 -3.94 -13.57
N SER A 33 -10.74 -3.66 -14.03
CA SER A 33 -11.08 -3.27 -15.40
C SER A 33 -10.58 -1.88 -15.82
N ASN A 34 -10.13 -1.05 -14.88
CA ASN A 34 -9.93 0.39 -15.10
C ASN A 34 -8.47 0.84 -15.09
N ILE A 35 -7.51 -0.08 -14.88
CA ILE A 35 -6.10 0.28 -15.02
C ILE A 35 -5.74 0.16 -16.49
N ASP A 36 -5.87 1.28 -17.21
CA ASP A 36 -5.17 1.43 -18.48
C ASP A 36 -3.67 1.37 -18.18
N LYS A 37 -3.10 0.16 -18.26
CA LYS A 37 -1.65 -0.08 -18.11
C LYS A 37 -0.82 0.73 -19.13
N SER A 38 -1.46 1.35 -20.14
CA SER A 38 -0.80 2.28 -21.04
C SER A 38 -0.76 3.73 -20.52
N ALA A 39 -1.75 4.16 -19.70
CA ALA A 39 -1.80 5.50 -19.11
C ALA A 39 -0.72 5.70 -18.03
N VAL A 40 -0.40 4.65 -17.28
CA VAL A 40 0.78 4.62 -16.41
C VAL A 40 1.89 3.88 -17.15
N ALA A 41 2.58 4.60 -18.04
CA ALA A 41 3.72 4.05 -18.79
C ALA A 41 4.60 3.22 -17.85
N ARG A 42 4.86 1.94 -18.19
CA ARG A 42 5.62 0.98 -17.34
C ARG A 42 6.87 1.61 -16.72
N GLY A 43 7.61 2.41 -17.49
CA GLY A 43 8.79 3.13 -17.00
C GLY A 43 8.55 4.10 -15.82
N LYS A 44 7.36 4.71 -15.70
CA LYS A 44 6.98 5.51 -14.53
C LYS A 44 6.68 4.64 -13.30
N ILE A 45 6.03 3.49 -13.49
CA ILE A 45 5.80 2.51 -12.42
C ILE A 45 7.15 1.98 -11.93
N ASP A 46 8.04 1.62 -12.84
CA ASP A 46 9.39 1.13 -12.54
C ASP A 46 10.18 2.16 -11.72
N ALA A 47 10.20 3.42 -12.17
CA ALA A 47 10.88 4.50 -11.45
C ALA A 47 10.27 4.72 -10.06
N HIS A 48 8.95 4.70 -9.92
CA HIS A 48 8.28 4.81 -8.62
C HIS A 48 8.64 3.63 -7.70
N TRP A 49 8.67 2.41 -8.23
CA TRP A 49 9.04 1.21 -7.49
C TRP A 49 10.48 1.23 -7.01
N GLN A 50 11.43 1.61 -7.85
CA GLN A 50 12.84 1.77 -7.45
C GLN A 50 12.96 2.80 -6.31
N LYS A 51 12.27 3.94 -6.45
CA LYS A 51 12.24 4.98 -5.43
C LYS A 51 11.58 4.51 -4.12
N PHE A 52 10.63 3.58 -4.21
CA PHE A 52 9.96 2.93 -3.09
C PHE A 52 10.92 2.00 -2.33
N GLN A 53 11.71 1.21 -3.05
CA GLN A 53 12.77 0.36 -2.47
C GLN A 53 13.90 1.19 -1.85
N GLU A 54 14.26 2.34 -2.41
CA GLU A 54 15.25 3.24 -1.81
C GLU A 54 14.82 3.77 -0.43
N ILE A 55 13.53 4.11 -0.27
CA ILE A 55 12.99 4.53 1.05
C ILE A 55 13.16 3.39 2.07
N ASP A 56 12.94 2.16 1.64
CA ASP A 56 13.06 1.00 2.53
C ASP A 56 14.48 0.86 3.09
N LYS A 57 15.50 1.14 2.25
CA LYS A 57 16.91 1.11 2.65
C LYS A 57 17.25 2.18 3.69
N GLU A 58 16.58 3.33 3.64
CA GLU A 58 16.72 4.39 4.63
C GLU A 58 16.02 4.05 5.97
N ASN A 59 15.08 3.10 5.97
CA ASN A 59 14.32 2.70 7.16
C ASN A 59 14.97 1.52 7.90
N THR A 60 16.11 1.77 8.54
CA THR A 60 16.92 0.77 9.24
C THR A 60 16.10 -0.05 10.26
N ARG A 61 15.16 0.59 10.96
CA ARG A 61 14.32 -0.09 11.97
C ARG A 61 13.40 -1.14 11.35
N ASN A 62 12.76 -0.84 10.22
CA ASN A 62 11.87 -1.79 9.55
C ASN A 62 12.65 -2.95 8.94
N GLN A 63 13.82 -2.66 8.36
CA GLN A 63 14.76 -3.66 7.87
C GLN A 63 15.19 -4.61 8.98
N GLU A 64 15.59 -4.08 10.14
CA GLU A 64 15.99 -4.87 11.30
C GLU A 64 14.86 -5.75 11.82
N ARG A 65 13.62 -5.25 11.86
CA ARG A 65 12.44 -6.03 12.26
C ARG A 65 12.23 -7.25 11.35
N GLY A 66 12.29 -7.04 10.03
CA GLY A 66 12.15 -8.13 9.07
C GLY A 66 13.30 -9.14 9.14
N LYS A 67 14.54 -8.64 9.14
CA LYS A 67 15.76 -9.45 9.19
C LYS A 67 15.87 -10.32 10.45
N ASN A 68 15.44 -9.79 11.60
CA ASN A 68 15.58 -10.48 12.90
C ASN A 68 14.43 -11.42 13.20
N PHE A 69 13.30 -11.33 12.49
CA PHE A 69 12.19 -12.24 12.69
C PHE A 69 12.55 -13.65 12.22
N ARG A 70 12.18 -14.66 13.01
CA ARG A 70 12.45 -16.06 12.70
C ARG A 70 11.15 -16.83 12.71
N ILE A 71 10.88 -17.50 11.60
CA ILE A 71 9.84 -18.52 11.52
C ILE A 71 10.56 -19.85 11.73
N GLN A 72 10.13 -20.64 12.70
CA GLN A 72 10.62 -22.01 12.84
C GLN A 72 9.94 -22.84 11.76
N THR A 73 10.47 -22.80 10.53
CA THR A 73 9.84 -23.36 9.33
C THR A 73 9.58 -24.86 9.42
N GLU A 74 10.38 -25.59 10.20
CA GLU A 74 10.14 -27.02 10.53
C GLU A 74 8.85 -27.25 11.33
N GLN A 75 8.41 -26.25 12.11
CA GLN A 75 7.24 -26.33 12.98
C GLN A 75 6.05 -25.49 12.48
N HIS A 76 6.30 -24.52 11.59
CA HIS A 76 5.33 -23.53 11.12
C HIS A 76 5.36 -23.36 9.59
N SER A 77 5.42 -24.47 8.87
CA SER A 77 5.31 -24.48 7.41
C SER A 77 3.98 -23.93 6.92
N ASP A 78 2.92 -24.09 7.71
CA ASP A 78 1.57 -23.55 7.48
C ASP A 78 1.55 -22.03 7.37
N VAL A 79 2.34 -21.31 8.18
CA VAL A 79 2.49 -19.85 8.08
C VAL A 79 3.12 -19.45 6.76
N VAL A 80 4.17 -20.15 6.35
CA VAL A 80 4.84 -19.92 5.06
C VAL A 80 3.90 -20.21 3.89
N ASP A 81 3.16 -21.32 3.96
CA ASP A 81 2.17 -21.70 2.94
C ASP A 81 1.02 -20.68 2.87
N ALA A 82 0.52 -20.19 4.01
CA ALA A 82 -0.54 -19.19 4.05
C ALA A 82 -0.10 -17.86 3.41
N VAL A 83 1.14 -17.42 3.67
CA VAL A 83 1.71 -16.23 3.02
C VAL A 83 1.80 -16.41 1.51
N ASN A 84 2.36 -17.53 1.06
CA ASN A 84 2.48 -17.79 -0.38
C ASN A 84 1.10 -17.91 -1.03
N ALA A 85 0.16 -18.64 -0.43
CA ALA A 85 -1.21 -18.75 -0.93
C ALA A 85 -1.86 -17.37 -1.09
N ALA A 86 -1.70 -16.48 -0.10
CA ALA A 86 -2.19 -15.10 -0.19
C ALA A 86 -1.55 -14.31 -1.34
N LEU A 87 -0.24 -14.46 -1.57
CA LEU A 87 0.49 -13.83 -2.68
C LEU A 87 -0.01 -14.32 -4.04
N TYR A 88 -0.20 -15.63 -4.22
CA TYR A 88 -0.70 -16.22 -5.47
C TYR A 88 -2.17 -15.88 -5.73
N LEU A 89 -3.02 -15.97 -4.71
CA LEU A 89 -4.46 -15.70 -4.83
C LEU A 89 -4.79 -14.21 -4.88
N ARG A 90 -3.82 -13.35 -4.52
CA ARG A 90 -3.96 -11.90 -4.36
C ARG A 90 -5.06 -11.53 -3.35
N ARG A 91 -5.22 -12.36 -2.31
CA ARG A 91 -6.24 -12.18 -1.26
C ARG A 91 -5.59 -11.66 0.03
N PRO A 92 -6.26 -10.80 0.80
CA PRO A 92 -5.79 -10.39 2.12
C PRO A 92 -5.56 -11.60 3.03
N LEU A 93 -4.49 -11.56 3.84
CA LEU A 93 -4.17 -12.59 4.83
C LEU A 93 -4.50 -12.06 6.23
N LEU A 94 -5.44 -12.70 6.92
CA LEU A 94 -5.73 -12.41 8.32
C LEU A 94 -4.79 -13.23 9.21
N VAL A 95 -3.96 -12.56 10.00
CA VAL A 95 -3.01 -13.22 10.91
C VAL A 95 -3.53 -13.15 12.34
N THR A 96 -3.84 -14.30 12.92
CA THR A 96 -4.33 -14.41 14.32
C THR A 96 -3.30 -15.10 15.21
N GLY A 97 -3.32 -14.81 16.51
CA GLY A 97 -2.42 -15.45 17.47
C GLY A 97 -2.24 -14.64 18.74
N LYS A 98 -1.63 -15.25 19.76
CA LYS A 98 -1.40 -14.62 21.07
C LYS A 98 -0.60 -13.32 20.95
N PRO A 99 -0.75 -12.35 21.88
CA PRO A 99 0.13 -11.20 21.96
C PRO A 99 1.60 -11.62 21.96
N GLY A 100 2.46 -10.90 21.23
CA GLY A 100 3.89 -11.21 21.13
C GLY A 100 4.28 -12.38 20.21
N SER A 101 3.33 -13.04 19.53
CA SER A 101 3.60 -14.13 18.56
C SER A 101 4.29 -13.69 17.26
N GLY A 102 4.57 -12.39 17.09
CA GLY A 102 5.28 -11.90 15.91
C GLY A 102 4.41 -11.62 14.68
N LYS A 103 3.09 -11.47 14.82
CA LYS A 103 2.15 -11.14 13.72
C LYS A 103 2.61 -9.93 12.89
N THR A 104 2.92 -8.82 13.56
CA THR A 104 3.45 -7.60 12.94
C THR A 104 4.81 -7.89 12.27
N SER A 105 5.69 -8.63 12.94
CA SER A 105 7.02 -8.98 12.43
C SER A 105 6.97 -9.85 11.18
N LEU A 106 5.95 -10.71 11.02
CA LEU A 106 5.73 -11.51 9.82
C LEU A 106 5.59 -10.61 8.58
N ALA A 107 4.80 -9.54 8.66
CA ALA A 107 4.64 -8.60 7.55
C ALA A 107 5.98 -7.95 7.14
N TYR A 108 6.81 -7.56 8.11
CA TYR A 108 8.15 -7.03 7.85
C TYR A 108 9.10 -8.09 7.27
N ALA A 109 9.00 -9.35 7.71
CA ALA A 109 9.81 -10.42 7.17
C ALA A 109 9.47 -10.71 5.70
N VAL A 110 8.18 -10.74 5.35
CA VAL A 110 7.73 -10.88 3.97
C VAL A 110 8.23 -9.72 3.11
N ALA A 111 8.06 -8.48 3.57
CA ALA A 111 8.54 -7.30 2.84
C ALA A 111 10.07 -7.33 2.64
N TYR A 112 10.80 -7.73 3.67
CA TYR A 112 12.25 -7.83 3.66
C TYR A 112 12.74 -8.91 2.68
N GLU A 113 12.26 -10.14 2.82
CA GLU A 113 12.71 -11.30 2.05
C GLU A 113 12.41 -11.15 0.55
N LEU A 114 11.22 -10.63 0.23
CA LEU A 114 10.76 -10.43 -1.14
C LEU A 114 11.10 -9.06 -1.74
N LYS A 115 11.85 -8.22 -1.01
CA LYS A 115 12.24 -6.85 -1.43
C LYS A 115 11.05 -5.98 -1.88
N LEU A 116 9.94 -6.06 -1.16
CA LEU A 116 8.70 -5.37 -1.50
C LEU A 116 8.68 -3.89 -1.09
N GLY A 117 9.80 -3.37 -0.58
CA GLY A 117 9.91 -2.01 -0.07
C GLY A 117 9.25 -1.83 1.31
N PRO A 118 9.02 -0.59 1.77
CA PRO A 118 8.52 -0.34 3.10
C PRO A 118 7.10 -0.90 3.30
N VAL A 119 6.89 -1.50 4.48
CA VAL A 119 5.55 -1.85 4.96
C VAL A 119 4.74 -0.58 5.19
N LEU A 120 3.59 -0.49 4.53
CA LEU A 120 2.60 0.55 4.76
C LEU A 120 1.80 0.17 6.01
N LEU A 121 2.07 0.83 7.13
CA LEU A 121 1.43 0.54 8.41
C LEU A 121 0.19 1.42 8.59
N TRP A 122 -0.94 0.82 8.93
CA TRP A 122 -2.12 1.51 9.42
C TRP A 122 -2.57 0.92 10.76
N PRO A 123 -2.24 1.57 11.89
CA PRO A 123 -2.70 1.13 13.20
C PRO A 123 -4.17 1.51 13.40
N ILE A 124 -4.99 0.55 13.81
CA ILE A 124 -6.42 0.75 14.01
C ILE A 124 -6.74 1.10 15.46
N THR A 125 -7.68 2.03 15.61
CA THR A 125 -8.29 2.38 16.89
C THR A 125 -9.81 2.27 16.79
N ALA A 126 -10.50 2.36 17.92
CA ALA A 126 -11.97 2.37 17.97
C ALA A 126 -12.63 3.54 17.21
N ARG A 127 -11.85 4.54 16.76
CA ARG A 127 -12.34 5.69 15.98
C ARG A 127 -11.85 5.69 14.54
N SER A 128 -11.08 4.68 14.15
CA SER A 128 -10.52 4.60 12.81
C SER A 128 -11.63 4.38 11.79
N THR A 129 -11.56 5.13 10.69
CA THR A 129 -12.52 5.06 9.59
C THR A 129 -11.78 4.68 8.30
N LEU A 130 -12.49 4.08 7.34
CA LEU A 130 -11.87 3.74 6.05
C LEU A 130 -11.23 4.99 5.40
N GLN A 131 -11.92 6.13 5.46
CA GLN A 131 -11.44 7.41 4.93
C GLN A 131 -10.05 7.79 5.49
N GLU A 132 -9.82 7.59 6.78
CA GLU A 132 -8.51 7.85 7.41
C GLU A 132 -7.40 6.99 6.80
N GLY A 133 -7.68 5.73 6.47
CA GLY A 133 -6.73 4.85 5.80
C GLY A 133 -6.46 5.25 4.34
N LEU A 134 -7.47 5.79 3.65
CA LEU A 134 -7.40 6.16 2.23
C LEU A 134 -6.62 7.46 2.00
N TYR A 135 -7.13 8.59 2.47
CA TYR A 135 -6.50 9.90 2.25
C TYR A 135 -7.02 10.96 3.22
N ARG A 136 -6.27 12.05 3.35
CA ARG A 136 -6.71 13.28 4.02
C ARG A 136 -6.75 14.45 3.04
N TYR A 137 -7.69 15.35 3.28
CA TYR A 137 -7.85 16.59 2.54
C TYR A 137 -7.86 17.79 3.50
N ASP A 138 -6.93 18.72 3.31
CA ASP A 138 -6.82 19.93 4.13
C ASP A 138 -7.61 21.09 3.52
N ALA A 139 -8.92 21.08 3.76
CA ALA A 139 -9.82 22.13 3.28
C ALA A 139 -9.52 23.51 3.89
N ILE A 140 -8.93 23.56 5.10
CA ILE A 140 -8.67 24.80 5.83
C ILE A 140 -7.46 25.51 5.21
N ALA A 141 -6.35 24.79 5.02
CA ALA A 141 -5.17 25.34 4.34
C ALA A 141 -5.55 25.84 2.94
N ARG A 142 -6.36 25.07 2.20
CA ARG A 142 -6.85 25.51 0.88
C ARG A 142 -7.67 26.80 0.94
N LEU A 143 -8.58 26.92 1.91
CA LEU A 143 -9.39 28.13 2.06
C LEU A 143 -8.54 29.35 2.41
N GLN A 144 -7.55 29.19 3.30
CA GLN A 144 -6.62 30.24 3.68
C GLN A 144 -5.79 30.72 2.49
N ASP A 145 -5.19 29.79 1.75
CA ASP A 145 -4.42 30.13 0.55
C ASP A 145 -5.32 30.81 -0.50
N ALA A 146 -6.57 30.37 -0.67
CA ALA A 146 -7.52 30.98 -1.61
C ALA A 146 -7.89 32.42 -1.24
N GLN A 147 -7.84 32.79 0.04
CA GLN A 147 -8.10 34.16 0.52
C GLN A 147 -6.88 35.07 0.36
N LEU A 148 -5.66 34.51 0.45
CA LEU A 148 -4.40 35.24 0.31
C LEU A 148 -3.95 35.42 -1.15
N ALA A 149 -4.48 34.60 -2.06
CA ALA A 149 -4.20 34.71 -3.48
C ALA A 149 -4.74 36.04 -4.05
N ASP A 150 -3.84 36.92 -4.50
CA ASP A 150 -4.20 38.14 -5.22
C ASP A 150 -5.00 37.81 -6.48
N LYS A 151 -5.99 38.66 -6.80
CA LYS A 151 -6.92 38.46 -7.95
C LYS A 151 -6.22 38.30 -9.32
N ASP A 152 -4.96 38.70 -9.43
CA ASP A 152 -4.15 38.62 -10.65
C ASP A 152 -3.35 37.31 -10.79
N SER A 153 -3.34 36.47 -9.76
CA SER A 153 -2.71 35.16 -9.84
C SER A 153 -3.65 34.15 -10.49
N ASN A 154 -3.45 33.89 -11.79
CA ASN A 154 -4.03 32.75 -12.53
C ASN A 154 -3.58 31.37 -11.99
N ASN A 155 -3.05 31.32 -10.77
CA ASN A 155 -2.75 30.08 -10.06
C ASN A 155 -4.09 29.54 -9.52
N SER A 156 -4.80 28.80 -10.37
CA SER A 156 -5.76 27.82 -9.87
C SER A 156 -5.00 26.90 -8.91
N GLN A 157 -5.11 27.14 -7.60
CA GLN A 157 -4.42 26.36 -6.58
C GLN A 157 -4.61 24.88 -6.85
N ASN A 158 -3.49 24.20 -7.04
CA ASN A 158 -3.48 22.79 -7.39
C ASN A 158 -4.05 22.00 -6.20
N ILE A 159 -5.27 21.50 -6.36
CA ILE A 159 -6.01 20.81 -5.28
C ILE A 159 -5.20 19.66 -4.67
N GLY A 160 -4.29 19.08 -5.44
CA GLY A 160 -3.46 17.97 -5.01
C GLY A 160 -2.48 18.33 -3.88
N GLU A 161 -2.11 19.60 -3.72
CA GLU A 161 -1.25 20.06 -2.61
C GLU A 161 -1.91 19.85 -1.24
N TYR A 162 -3.24 19.86 -1.21
CA TYR A 162 -4.06 19.67 -0.01
C TYR A 162 -4.51 18.23 0.17
N ILE A 163 -4.18 17.33 -0.76
CA ILE A 163 -4.53 15.91 -0.70
C ILE A 163 -3.27 15.09 -0.39
N GLN A 164 -3.37 14.26 0.64
CA GLN A 164 -2.37 13.25 0.94
C GLN A 164 -3.01 11.89 1.07
N LEU A 165 -2.58 10.94 0.24
CA LEU A 165 -2.89 9.52 0.41
C LEU A 165 -2.24 9.01 1.68
N ASN A 166 -3.01 8.26 2.45
CA ASN A 166 -2.55 7.55 3.65
C ASN A 166 -2.19 6.10 3.30
N SER A 167 -1.95 5.24 4.29
CA SER A 167 -1.34 3.93 4.07
C SER A 167 -2.12 3.04 3.11
N VAL A 168 -3.45 3.00 3.23
CA VAL A 168 -4.32 2.20 2.33
C VAL A 168 -4.36 2.83 0.94
N GLY A 169 -4.61 4.14 0.84
CA GLY A 169 -4.65 4.82 -0.47
C GLY A 169 -3.31 4.72 -1.22
N THR A 170 -2.18 4.79 -0.50
CA THR A 170 -0.85 4.58 -1.06
C THR A 170 -0.66 3.14 -1.54
N ALA A 171 -1.22 2.15 -0.82
CA ALA A 171 -1.13 0.74 -1.22
C ALA A 171 -1.83 0.47 -2.56
N PHE A 172 -2.91 1.20 -2.86
CA PHE A 172 -3.74 1.06 -4.06
C PHE A 172 -3.15 1.73 -5.31
N LEU A 173 -2.06 2.50 -5.18
CA LEU A 173 -1.41 3.07 -6.34
C LEU A 173 -0.90 1.97 -7.30
N PRO A 174 -0.90 2.20 -8.62
CA PRO A 174 -0.34 1.25 -9.59
C PRO A 174 1.11 0.85 -9.23
N SER A 175 1.38 -0.45 -9.32
CA SER A 175 2.68 -1.05 -9.03
C SER A 175 2.84 -2.36 -9.82
N ASN A 176 4.08 -2.74 -10.15
CA ASN A 176 4.36 -4.01 -10.82
C ASN A 176 4.26 -5.20 -9.86
N PHE A 177 4.57 -4.96 -8.58
CA PHE A 177 4.60 -5.96 -7.53
C PHE A 177 3.66 -5.56 -6.39
N PRO A 178 3.10 -6.53 -5.65
CA PRO A 178 2.23 -6.23 -4.53
C PRO A 178 2.97 -5.42 -3.46
N ARG A 179 2.27 -4.49 -2.81
CA ARG A 179 2.78 -3.78 -1.63
C ARG A 179 2.33 -4.49 -0.36
N VAL A 180 3.16 -4.47 0.68
CA VAL A 180 2.79 -4.97 2.00
C VAL A 180 2.07 -3.85 2.77
N LEU A 181 0.75 -4.00 2.91
CA LEU A 181 -0.09 -3.18 3.79
C LEU A 181 -0.37 -3.95 5.08
N LEU A 182 0.09 -3.41 6.21
CA LEU A 182 -0.19 -3.96 7.54
C LEU A 182 -1.28 -3.12 8.21
N ILE A 183 -2.48 -3.70 8.32
CA ILE A 183 -3.58 -3.17 9.12
C ILE A 183 -3.48 -3.82 10.50
N ASP A 184 -2.92 -3.10 11.47
CA ASP A 184 -2.63 -3.63 12.80
C ASP A 184 -3.77 -3.31 13.77
N GLU A 185 -3.99 -4.18 14.75
CA GLU A 185 -5.04 -4.04 15.78
C GLU A 185 -6.46 -3.87 15.20
N ILE A 186 -6.76 -4.52 14.07
CA ILE A 186 -8.08 -4.48 13.42
C ILE A 186 -9.22 -4.92 14.34
N ASP A 187 -8.92 -5.75 15.35
CA ASP A 187 -9.87 -6.18 16.38
C ASP A 187 -10.38 -5.02 17.26
N LYS A 188 -9.72 -3.86 17.25
CA LYS A 188 -10.15 -2.64 17.95
C LYS A 188 -11.11 -1.78 17.15
N SER A 189 -11.37 -2.10 15.88
CA SER A 189 -12.18 -1.25 15.01
C SER A 189 -13.62 -1.15 15.48
N ASP A 190 -14.32 -0.13 14.99
CA ASP A 190 -15.78 -0.16 14.97
C ASP A 190 -16.29 -1.31 14.08
N ILE A 191 -17.56 -1.71 14.27
CA ILE A 191 -18.21 -2.83 13.57
C ILE A 191 -18.28 -2.63 12.05
N ASN A 192 -18.27 -1.38 11.56
CA ASN A 192 -18.41 -1.10 10.13
C ASN A 192 -17.10 -1.29 9.35
N LEU A 193 -15.95 -0.99 9.97
CA LEU A 193 -14.67 -0.91 9.25
C LEU A 193 -14.27 -2.21 8.53
N PRO A 194 -14.43 -3.42 9.10
CA PRO A 194 -14.08 -4.65 8.39
C PRO A 194 -14.90 -4.85 7.10
N ASN A 195 -16.19 -4.51 7.11
CA ASN A 195 -17.05 -4.61 5.93
C ASN A 195 -16.66 -3.58 4.87
N ASP A 196 -16.35 -2.35 5.29
CA ASP A 196 -15.87 -1.30 4.38
C ASP A 196 -14.57 -1.71 3.68
N LEU A 197 -13.65 -2.35 4.42
CA LEU A 197 -12.41 -2.89 3.86
C LEU A 197 -12.65 -4.04 2.89
N LEU A 198 -13.58 -4.95 3.19
CA LEU A 198 -13.95 -6.03 2.27
C LEU A 198 -14.44 -5.47 0.93
N ASN A 199 -15.34 -4.47 0.98
CA ASN A 199 -15.84 -3.81 -0.23
C ASN A 199 -14.71 -3.13 -0.99
N LEU A 200 -13.87 -2.34 -0.32
CA LEU A 200 -12.71 -1.70 -0.95
C LEU A 200 -11.80 -2.72 -1.64
N PHE A 201 -11.49 -3.83 -0.96
CA PHE A 201 -10.63 -4.84 -1.53
C PHE A 201 -11.29 -5.53 -2.72
N GLU A 202 -12.58 -5.83 -2.68
CA GLU A 202 -13.29 -6.50 -3.78
C GLU A 202 -13.39 -5.59 -5.02
N GLU A 203 -13.69 -4.30 -4.85
CA GLU A 203 -13.77 -3.31 -5.94
C GLU A 203 -12.40 -2.93 -6.51
N GLY A 204 -11.37 -2.84 -5.65
CA GLY A 204 -10.01 -2.51 -6.08
C GLY A 204 -9.76 -1.05 -6.44
N GLU A 205 -10.74 -0.19 -6.23
CA GLU A 205 -10.66 1.24 -6.48
C GLU A 205 -11.39 2.02 -5.39
N PHE A 206 -11.09 3.32 -5.30
CA PHE A 206 -11.81 4.24 -4.44
C PHE A 206 -11.86 5.62 -5.10
N GLU A 207 -12.91 6.37 -4.82
CA GLU A 207 -13.07 7.74 -5.31
C GLU A 207 -12.41 8.73 -4.35
N ILE A 208 -11.80 9.77 -4.92
CA ILE A 208 -11.45 11.00 -4.19
C ILE A 208 -12.42 12.09 -4.68
N PRO A 209 -13.53 12.36 -3.96
CA PRO A 209 -14.59 13.27 -4.41
C PRO A 209 -14.08 14.65 -4.80
N GLU A 210 -13.04 15.15 -4.14
CA GLU A 210 -12.37 16.41 -4.48
C GLU A 210 -11.83 16.41 -5.92
N LEU A 211 -11.19 15.33 -6.34
CA LEU A 211 -10.63 15.16 -7.68
C LEU A 211 -11.71 14.83 -8.71
N ALA A 212 -12.66 13.98 -8.36
CA ALA A 212 -13.78 13.62 -9.23
C ALA A 212 -14.68 14.82 -9.58
N ARG A 213 -14.82 15.79 -8.65
CA ARG A 213 -15.48 17.07 -8.95
C ARG A 213 -14.68 17.96 -9.88
N LEU A 214 -13.35 17.91 -9.79
CA LEU A 214 -12.45 18.70 -10.63
C LEU A 214 -12.42 18.18 -12.07
N SER A 215 -12.34 16.85 -12.25
CA SER A 215 -12.29 16.21 -13.58
C SER A 215 -13.55 16.51 -14.41
N LYS A 216 -14.71 16.65 -13.78
CA LYS A 216 -15.97 17.09 -14.44
C LYS A 216 -15.89 18.51 -15.01
N LYS A 217 -14.97 19.35 -14.53
CA LYS A 217 -14.82 20.75 -14.94
C LYS A 217 -13.64 20.98 -15.88
N LEU A 218 -12.58 20.18 -15.75
CA LEU A 218 -11.32 20.32 -16.47
C LEU A 218 -10.92 18.95 -17.00
N SER A 219 -11.19 18.67 -18.28
CA SER A 219 -10.79 17.41 -18.90
C SER A 219 -9.26 17.30 -18.96
N ASP A 220 -8.71 16.14 -18.60
CA ASP A 220 -7.30 15.74 -18.75
C ASP A 220 -6.24 16.51 -17.94
N GLN A 221 -6.61 17.20 -16.86
CA GLN A 221 -5.62 17.75 -15.93
C GLN A 221 -5.06 16.67 -15.00
N LYS A 222 -3.74 16.51 -15.02
CA LYS A 222 -2.99 15.67 -14.07
C LYS A 222 -2.89 16.39 -12.73
N VAL A 223 -3.17 15.68 -11.65
CA VAL A 223 -3.11 16.25 -10.30
C VAL A 223 -2.05 15.52 -9.48
N THR A 224 -1.11 16.28 -8.95
CA THR A 224 -0.04 15.70 -8.13
C THR A 224 -0.44 15.70 -6.66
N VAL A 225 -0.47 14.53 -6.01
CA VAL A 225 -0.82 14.36 -4.59
C VAL A 225 0.32 13.76 -3.77
N ARG A 226 0.31 14.00 -2.46
CA ARG A 226 1.29 13.40 -1.53
C ARG A 226 0.91 11.97 -1.15
N THR A 227 1.90 11.16 -0.73
CA THR A 227 1.69 9.79 -0.23
C THR A 227 2.18 9.59 1.21
N ALA A 228 1.81 8.46 1.81
CA ALA A 228 2.01 8.15 3.23
C ALA A 228 3.44 7.74 3.62
N LEU A 229 4.40 7.75 2.69
CA LEU A 229 5.74 7.25 2.92
C LEU A 229 6.47 8.11 3.97
N THR A 230 6.53 7.56 5.17
CA THR A 230 6.88 8.25 6.41
C THR A 230 8.36 8.63 6.46
N LEU A 231 8.58 9.91 6.77
CA LEU A 231 9.81 10.57 7.26
C LEU A 231 10.86 10.98 6.20
N VAL A 232 10.96 12.29 6.02
CA VAL A 232 12.02 13.04 5.33
C VAL A 232 12.06 12.92 3.80
N ARG A 233 10.93 13.23 3.13
CA ARG A 233 10.87 14.11 1.94
C ARG A 233 9.44 14.12 1.41
N HIS A 234 8.94 15.32 1.13
CA HIS A 234 7.69 15.52 0.39
C HIS A 234 7.79 14.74 -0.93
N ARG A 235 6.91 13.77 -1.15
CA ARG A 235 6.89 12.99 -2.39
C ARG A 235 5.47 12.97 -2.94
N GLU A 236 5.43 13.15 -4.24
CA GLU A 236 4.30 13.60 -5.02
C GLU A 236 4.09 12.61 -6.16
N ILE A 237 2.84 12.25 -6.45
CA ILE A 237 2.46 11.33 -7.54
C ILE A 237 1.34 11.98 -8.33
N GLN A 238 1.47 11.96 -9.66
CA GLN A 238 0.43 12.41 -10.59
C GLN A 238 -0.68 11.36 -10.68
N LEU A 239 -1.88 11.73 -10.28
CA LEU A 239 -3.15 11.08 -10.55
C LEU A 239 -3.77 11.65 -11.83
#